data_AF-A0A353ZBD6-F1
#
_entry.id   AF-A0A353ZBD6-F1
#
_cell.length_a   1.000
_cell.length_b   1.000
_cell.length_c   1.000
_cell.angle_alpha   90.00
_cell.angle_beta   90.00
_cell.angle_gamma   90.00
#
_symmetry.space_group_name_H-M   'P 1'
#
loop_
_entity.id
_entity.type
_entity.pdbx_description
1 polymer ?
#
loop_
_entity_poly.entity_id
_entity_poly.type
_entity_poly.pdbx_seq_one_letter_code
_entity_poly.pdbx_strand_id
1 'polypeptide(L)'
;MNKAFVREADDIAPRCPGCDSPGQEVLPDTLAAQLTPELRTGLTESAWFCAFDRCEVVYFDAFGRSVRATQLAQPVWPKDPAAPLCPCFGLTSADIELDLAEGTVTRTRACVQRAQTPEARCTVTNPAGQSCVAEVQRYYMKRRNELG
;
A
#
# COMPACT_ATOMS: atom_id res chain seq x y z
N MET A 1 45.56 -15.67 -8.17
CA MET A 1 44.85 -14.36 -8.22
C MET A 1 43.37 -14.65 -8.10
N ASN A 2 42.86 -14.68 -6.87
CA ASN A 2 41.47 -15.04 -6.61
C ASN A 2 40.65 -13.76 -6.69
N LYS A 3 39.87 -13.62 -7.76
CA LYS A 3 38.81 -12.62 -7.87
C LYS A 3 37.80 -12.91 -6.76
N ALA A 4 37.81 -12.07 -5.73
CA ALA A 4 36.77 -12.05 -4.72
C ALA A 4 35.45 -11.73 -5.43
N PHE A 5 34.55 -12.72 -5.48
CA PHE A 5 33.15 -12.49 -5.75
C PHE A 5 32.59 -11.69 -4.57
N VAL A 6 32.41 -10.39 -4.78
CA VAL A 6 31.59 -9.57 -3.89
C VAL A 6 30.17 -10.07 -4.10
N ARG A 7 29.65 -10.83 -3.14
CA ARG A 7 28.23 -11.15 -3.06
C ARG A 7 27.52 -9.83 -2.79
N GLU A 8 26.88 -9.27 -3.81
CA GLU A 8 25.96 -8.14 -3.65
C GLU A 8 25.01 -8.52 -2.51
N ALA A 9 24.95 -7.69 -1.48
CA ALA A 9 24.03 -7.90 -0.39
C ALA A 9 22.64 -7.79 -1.01
N ASP A 10 21.91 -8.92 -1.09
CA ASP A 10 20.48 -8.88 -1.36
C ASP A 10 19.90 -7.86 -0.36
N ASP A 11 19.40 -6.73 -0.86
CA ASP A 11 18.73 -5.72 -0.05
C ASP A 11 17.45 -6.34 0.51
N ILE A 12 17.59 -7.04 1.64
CA ILE A 12 16.47 -7.66 2.34
C ILE A 12 15.64 -6.49 2.87
N ALA A 13 14.47 -6.28 2.23
CA ALA A 13 13.49 -5.32 2.70
C ALA A 13 13.24 -5.52 4.21
N PRO A 14 13.33 -4.45 5.03
CA PRO A 14 13.07 -4.54 6.46
C PRO A 14 11.73 -5.21 6.76
N ARG A 15 11.72 -6.01 7.82
CA ARG A 15 10.55 -6.78 8.23
C ARG A 15 9.73 -6.01 9.25
N CYS A 16 8.41 -6.09 9.09
CA CYS A 16 7.48 -5.43 9.97
C CYS A 16 7.61 -5.98 11.41
N PRO A 17 7.79 -5.14 12.45
CA PRO A 17 7.94 -5.61 13.83
C PRO A 17 6.66 -6.25 14.39
N GLY A 18 5.50 -6.04 13.76
CA GLY A 18 4.22 -6.61 14.21
C GLY A 18 3.89 -7.98 13.60
N CYS A 19 4.33 -8.28 12.38
CA CYS A 19 3.91 -9.48 11.65
C CYS A 19 5.01 -10.16 10.83
N ASP A 20 6.25 -9.67 10.90
CA ASP A 20 7.44 -10.17 10.21
C ASP A 20 7.35 -10.17 8.65
N SER A 21 6.28 -9.61 8.09
CA SER A 21 6.13 -9.48 6.63
C SER A 21 7.12 -8.44 6.08
N PRO A 22 7.65 -8.63 4.85
CA PRO A 22 8.52 -7.67 4.21
C PRO A 22 7.78 -6.33 3.99
N GLY A 23 8.46 -5.24 4.30
CA GLY A 23 7.96 -3.89 4.10
C GLY A 23 8.13 -3.39 2.66
N GLN A 24 7.26 -2.49 2.25
CA GLN A 24 7.38 -1.73 1.01
C GLN A 24 7.97 -0.37 1.35
N GLU A 25 9.11 0.00 0.76
CA GLU A 25 9.72 1.31 1.04
C GLU A 25 8.79 2.45 0.61
N VAL A 26 8.67 3.46 1.48
CA VAL A 26 7.84 4.64 1.23
C VAL A 26 8.67 5.91 1.25
N LEU A 27 8.38 6.80 0.30
CA LEU A 27 9.08 8.06 0.17
C LEU A 27 8.70 9.03 1.29
N PRO A 28 9.59 9.97 1.68
CA PRO A 28 9.30 10.99 2.68
C PRO A 28 8.04 11.82 2.38
N ASP A 29 7.77 12.10 1.10
CA ASP A 29 6.59 12.85 0.65
C ASP A 29 5.29 12.10 0.97
N THR A 30 5.29 10.76 0.81
CA THR A 30 4.16 9.91 1.20
C THR A 30 3.95 9.98 2.70
N LEU A 31 5.01 9.83 3.50
CA LEU A 31 4.91 9.90 4.96
C LEU A 31 4.41 11.27 5.43
N ALA A 32 4.88 12.36 4.82
CA ALA A 32 4.46 13.72 5.15
C ALA A 32 2.98 13.97 4.81
N ALA A 33 2.46 13.34 3.75
CA ALA A 33 1.06 13.45 3.36
C ALA A 33 0.12 12.57 4.22
N GLN A 34 0.62 11.42 4.71
CA GLN A 34 -0.19 10.41 5.38
C GLN A 34 -0.16 10.53 6.91
N LEU A 35 0.89 11.12 7.49
CA LEU A 35 1.10 11.21 8.93
C LEU A 35 0.91 12.63 9.44
N THR A 36 0.40 12.76 10.66
CA THR A 36 0.50 14.02 11.39
C THR A 36 1.97 14.32 11.72
N PRO A 37 2.35 15.59 11.95
CA PRO A 37 3.71 15.95 12.32
C PRO A 37 4.25 15.14 13.52
N GLU A 38 3.39 14.90 14.52
CA GLU A 38 3.74 14.14 15.73
C GLU A 38 4.11 12.70 15.38
N LEU A 39 3.28 12.01 14.58
CA LEU A 39 3.57 10.65 14.14
C LEU A 39 4.79 10.59 13.22
N ARG A 40 4.97 11.60 12.37
CA ARG A 40 6.11 11.68 11.46
C ARG A 40 7.44 11.79 12.20
N THR A 41 7.51 12.59 13.28
CA THR A 41 8.72 12.71 14.12
C THR A 41 9.05 11.42 14.86
N GLY A 42 8.06 10.53 15.04
CA GLY A 42 8.25 9.21 15.63
C GLY A 42 8.96 8.19 14.73
N LEU A 43 9.17 8.50 13.45
CA LEU A 43 9.83 7.62 12.48
C LEU A 43 11.13 8.26 11.94
N THR A 44 12.05 7.44 11.46
CA THR A 44 13.21 7.92 10.67
C THR A 44 12.81 8.46 9.29
N GLU A 45 13.80 8.91 8.53
CA GLU A 45 13.64 9.28 7.11
C GLU A 45 13.27 8.07 6.25
N SER A 46 13.96 6.95 6.43
CA SER A 46 13.60 5.68 5.79
C SER A 46 12.50 4.99 6.60
N ALA A 47 11.37 4.70 5.97
CA ALA A 47 10.30 3.91 6.55
C ALA A 47 9.69 2.99 5.50
N TRP A 48 8.93 2.01 5.97
CA TRP A 48 8.29 1.00 5.16
C TRP A 48 6.82 0.86 5.52
N PHE A 49 5.99 0.63 4.51
CA PHE A 49 4.59 0.28 4.62
C PHE A 49 4.43 -1.24 4.80
N CYS A 50 3.61 -1.66 5.76
CA CYS A 50 3.24 -3.04 5.96
C CYS A 50 1.95 -3.35 5.18
N ALA A 51 2.05 -4.16 4.11
CA ALA A 51 0.91 -4.51 3.27
C ALA A 51 0.08 -5.71 3.78
N PHE A 52 0.39 -6.27 4.96
CA PHE A 52 -0.36 -7.41 5.48
C PHE A 52 -1.68 -6.96 6.13
N ASP A 53 -2.82 -7.44 5.61
CA ASP A 53 -4.17 -7.02 5.99
C ASP A 53 -4.48 -7.20 7.48
N ARG A 54 -4.03 -8.29 8.09
CA ARG A 54 -4.27 -8.63 9.51
C ARG A 54 -3.29 -7.98 10.50
N CYS A 55 -2.36 -7.14 10.04
CA CYS A 55 -1.40 -6.46 10.92
C CYS A 55 -1.82 -5.03 11.22
N GLU A 56 -1.87 -4.64 12.49
CA GLU A 56 -2.21 -3.26 12.90
C GLU A 56 -1.16 -2.22 12.48
N VAL A 57 0.09 -2.62 12.26
CA VAL A 57 1.16 -1.71 11.84
C VAL A 57 0.91 -1.26 10.40
N VAL A 58 0.94 0.05 10.18
CA VAL A 58 0.89 0.65 8.84
C VAL A 58 2.29 1.01 8.39
N TYR A 59 2.99 1.83 9.16
CA TYR A 59 4.36 2.24 8.87
C TYR A 59 5.31 1.76 9.94
N PHE A 60 6.53 1.45 9.57
CA PHE A 60 7.59 1.13 10.52
C PHE A 60 8.95 1.55 9.97
N ASP A 61 9.94 1.65 10.84
CA ASP A 61 11.33 1.87 10.45
C ASP A 61 12.26 0.72 10.85
N ALA A 62 13.53 0.84 10.44
CA ALA A 62 14.56 -0.17 10.68
C ALA A 62 14.91 -0.35 12.16
N PHE A 63 14.50 0.59 13.02
CA PHE A 63 14.70 0.53 14.47
C PHE A 63 13.48 -0.06 15.20
N GLY A 64 12.46 -0.53 14.47
CA GLY A 64 11.26 -1.12 15.02
C GLY A 64 10.23 -0.11 15.54
N ARG A 65 10.43 1.19 15.30
CA ARG A 65 9.40 2.20 15.58
C ARG A 65 8.28 2.01 14.57
N SER A 66 7.03 2.24 15.01
CA SER A 66 5.86 1.95 14.17
C SER A 66 4.71 2.90 14.41
N VAL A 67 3.90 3.06 13.37
CA VAL A 67 2.61 3.74 13.38
C VAL A 67 1.54 2.72 13.06
N ARG A 68 0.50 2.65 13.91
CA ARG A 68 -0.63 1.74 13.76
C ARG A 68 -1.79 2.38 13.01
N ALA A 69 -2.65 1.55 12.44
CA ALA A 69 -3.85 1.99 11.71
C ALA A 69 -4.77 2.87 12.59
N THR A 70 -4.89 2.55 13.87
CA THR A 70 -5.71 3.32 14.83
C THR A 70 -5.17 4.72 15.14
N GLN A 71 -3.93 5.02 14.74
CA GLN A 71 -3.32 6.35 14.93
C GLN A 71 -3.51 7.25 13.70
N LEU A 72 -3.89 6.68 12.55
CA LEU A 72 -4.09 7.45 11.32
C LEU A 72 -5.44 8.16 11.34
N ALA A 73 -5.48 9.33 10.69
CA ALA A 73 -6.69 10.14 10.59
C ALA A 73 -7.73 9.54 9.63
N GLN A 74 -7.30 8.67 8.71
CA GLN A 74 -8.13 8.06 7.68
C GLN A 74 -7.87 6.55 7.64
N PRO A 75 -8.90 5.75 7.32
CA PRO A 75 -8.74 4.31 7.12
C PRO A 75 -7.87 4.05 5.90
N VAL A 76 -7.07 2.98 5.96
CA VAL A 76 -6.07 2.65 4.93
C VAL A 76 -6.24 1.21 4.45
N TRP A 77 -6.22 1.03 3.13
CA TRP A 77 -6.19 -0.31 2.54
C TRP A 77 -4.78 -0.90 2.69
N PRO A 78 -4.60 -2.19 3.02
CA PRO A 78 -5.62 -3.23 3.26
C PRO A 78 -5.96 -3.44 4.75
N LYS A 79 -5.70 -2.46 5.62
CA LYS A 79 -5.93 -2.58 7.07
C LYS A 79 -7.40 -2.44 7.43
N ASP A 80 -8.11 -1.63 6.65
CA ASP A 80 -9.54 -1.47 6.71
C ASP A 80 -10.13 -1.86 5.34
N PRO A 81 -10.97 -2.91 5.27
CA PRO A 81 -11.63 -3.33 4.03
C PRO A 81 -12.57 -2.28 3.42
N ALA A 82 -13.04 -1.31 4.22
CA ALA A 82 -13.86 -0.19 3.75
C ALA A 82 -13.03 0.96 3.17
N ALA A 83 -11.70 0.95 3.37
CA ALA A 83 -10.82 1.92 2.75
C ALA A 83 -10.74 1.73 1.22
N PRO A 84 -10.55 2.80 0.46
CA PRO A 84 -10.42 2.70 -0.99
C PRO A 84 -9.11 2.01 -1.39
N LEU A 85 -9.19 1.06 -2.34
CA LEU A 85 -8.02 0.53 -3.04
C LEU A 85 -7.35 1.60 -3.89
N CYS A 86 -8.13 2.54 -4.43
CA CYS A 86 -7.62 3.74 -5.10
C CYS A 86 -8.03 5.01 -4.34
N PRO A 87 -7.19 5.53 -3.44
CA PRO A 87 -7.49 6.77 -2.71
C PRO A 87 -7.62 8.01 -3.61
N CYS A 88 -7.01 8.00 -4.82
CA CYS A 88 -7.14 9.12 -5.77
C CYS A 88 -8.58 9.32 -6.26
N PHE A 89 -9.29 8.22 -6.50
CA PHE A 89 -10.58 8.24 -7.21
C PHE A 89 -11.70 7.52 -6.44
N GLY A 90 -11.41 7.04 -5.23
CA GLY A 90 -12.39 6.44 -4.33
C GLY A 90 -12.84 5.03 -4.70
N LEU A 91 -12.10 4.29 -5.55
CA LEU A 91 -12.47 2.91 -5.88
C LEU A 91 -12.28 2.01 -4.65
N THR A 92 -13.35 1.36 -4.21
CA THR A 92 -13.38 0.45 -3.06
C THR A 92 -13.42 -1.01 -3.48
N SER A 93 -13.26 -1.91 -2.51
CA SER A 93 -13.45 -3.36 -2.67
C SER A 93 -14.89 -3.67 -3.11
N ALA A 94 -15.87 -2.98 -2.52
CA ALA A 94 -17.29 -3.12 -2.84
C ALA A 94 -17.59 -2.73 -4.30
N ASP A 95 -16.96 -1.69 -4.84
CA ASP A 95 -17.13 -1.32 -6.26
C ASP A 95 -16.64 -2.41 -7.20
N ILE A 96 -15.51 -3.04 -6.88
CA ILE A 96 -14.94 -4.14 -7.66
C ILE A 96 -15.84 -5.38 -7.58
N GLU A 97 -16.36 -5.68 -6.39
CA GLU A 97 -17.29 -6.81 -6.19
C GLU A 97 -18.63 -6.59 -6.91
N LEU A 98 -19.11 -5.35 -6.95
CA LEU A 98 -20.31 -4.99 -7.69
C LEU A 98 -20.11 -5.16 -9.21
N ASP A 99 -18.97 -4.71 -9.74
CA ASP A 99 -18.59 -4.97 -11.14
C ASP A 99 -18.64 -6.49 -11.44
N LEU A 100 -18.05 -7.32 -10.57
CA LEU A 100 -18.04 -8.78 -10.72
C LEU A 100 -19.45 -9.39 -10.65
N ALA A 101 -20.29 -8.96 -9.70
CA ALA A 101 -21.66 -9.42 -9.56
C ALA A 101 -22.54 -9.06 -10.76
N GLU A 102 -22.31 -7.89 -11.36
CA GLU A 102 -22.96 -7.42 -12.59
C GLU A 102 -22.38 -8.10 -13.86
N GLY A 103 -21.27 -8.83 -13.76
CA GLY A 103 -20.55 -9.39 -14.91
C GLY A 103 -19.86 -8.32 -15.76
N THR A 104 -19.57 -7.16 -15.20
CA THR A 104 -18.92 -6.03 -15.88
C THR A 104 -17.56 -5.69 -15.25
N VAL A 105 -16.89 -4.67 -15.79
CA VAL A 105 -15.59 -4.17 -15.27
C VAL A 105 -15.56 -2.63 -15.33
N THR A 106 -16.74 -2.00 -15.34
CA THR A 106 -16.90 -0.59 -15.70
C THR A 106 -16.18 0.34 -14.71
N ARG A 107 -16.42 0.17 -13.41
CA ARG A 107 -15.85 1.01 -12.34
C ARG A 107 -14.35 0.76 -12.20
N THR A 108 -13.98 -0.52 -12.21
CA THR A 108 -12.60 -1.00 -12.10
C THR A 108 -11.75 -0.48 -13.27
N ARG A 109 -12.25 -0.61 -14.51
CA ARG A 109 -11.55 -0.13 -15.72
C ARG A 109 -11.43 1.39 -15.72
N ALA A 110 -12.50 2.11 -15.41
CA ALA A 110 -12.47 3.57 -15.35
C ALA A 110 -11.41 4.06 -14.34
N CYS A 111 -11.35 3.44 -13.16
CA CYS A 111 -10.32 3.76 -12.16
C CYS A 111 -8.91 3.46 -12.66
N VAL A 112 -8.67 2.27 -13.24
CA VAL A 112 -7.34 1.90 -13.78
C VAL A 112 -6.90 2.83 -14.91
N GLN A 113 -7.83 3.28 -15.76
CA GLN A 113 -7.54 4.25 -16.81
C GLN A 113 -7.18 5.61 -16.23
N ARG A 114 -7.98 6.12 -15.28
CA ARG A 114 -7.70 7.40 -14.61
C ARG A 114 -6.40 7.38 -13.82
N ALA A 115 -6.05 6.25 -13.20
CA ALA A 115 -4.79 6.05 -12.47
C ALA A 115 -3.53 6.14 -13.34
N GLN A 116 -3.66 6.10 -14.66
CA GLN A 116 -2.58 6.29 -15.62
C GLN A 116 -2.47 7.72 -16.15
N THR A 117 -3.34 8.64 -15.68
CA THR A 117 -3.33 10.05 -16.09
C THR A 117 -2.59 10.92 -15.07
N PRO A 118 -2.20 12.16 -15.42
CA PRO A 118 -1.62 13.11 -14.48
C PRO A 118 -2.54 13.52 -13.31
N GLU A 119 -3.83 13.19 -13.36
CA GLU A 119 -4.76 13.42 -12.24
C GLU A 119 -4.47 12.51 -11.03
N ALA A 120 -3.75 11.40 -11.25
CA ALA A 120 -3.42 10.45 -10.20
C ALA A 120 -2.34 11.01 -9.27
N ARG A 121 -2.61 10.98 -7.96
CA ARG A 121 -1.73 11.51 -6.91
C ARG A 121 -1.24 10.42 -5.96
N CYS A 122 -1.03 9.21 -6.47
CA CYS A 122 -0.76 8.01 -5.68
C CYS A 122 0.43 8.17 -4.72
N THR A 123 1.46 8.95 -5.10
CA THR A 123 2.63 9.20 -4.25
C THR A 123 2.30 9.89 -2.94
N VAL A 124 1.19 10.63 -2.86
CA VAL A 124 0.78 11.35 -1.65
C VAL A 124 -0.56 10.87 -1.09
N THR A 125 -1.42 10.26 -1.90
CA THR A 125 -2.74 9.76 -1.44
C THR A 125 -2.76 8.28 -1.11
N ASN A 126 -1.92 7.46 -1.75
CA ASN A 126 -1.82 6.03 -1.43
C ASN A 126 -0.88 5.86 -0.23
N PRO A 127 -1.31 5.18 0.86
CA PRO A 127 -0.45 4.89 1.99
C PRO A 127 0.86 4.19 1.62
N ALA A 128 0.86 3.35 0.58
CA ALA A 128 2.07 2.69 0.08
C ALA A 128 2.94 3.59 -0.82
N GLY A 129 2.49 4.81 -1.17
CA GLY A 129 3.22 5.74 -2.04
C GLY A 129 3.34 5.28 -3.50
N GLN A 130 2.69 4.18 -3.87
CA GLN A 130 2.81 3.53 -5.18
C GLN A 130 1.49 3.56 -5.96
N SER A 131 1.54 3.30 -7.27
CA SER A 131 0.33 3.20 -8.08
C SER A 131 -0.62 2.11 -7.56
N CYS A 132 -1.90 2.44 -7.42
CA CYS A 132 -2.93 1.49 -6.99
C CYS A 132 -3.25 0.41 -8.03
N VAL A 133 -2.80 0.57 -9.29
CA VAL A 133 -3.21 -0.29 -10.41
C VAL A 133 -2.90 -1.77 -10.15
N ALA A 134 -1.68 -2.08 -9.69
CA ALA A 134 -1.29 -3.46 -9.41
C ALA A 134 -2.18 -4.10 -8.34
N GLU A 135 -2.48 -3.34 -7.28
CA GLU A 135 -3.31 -3.80 -6.17
C GLU A 135 -4.78 -4.00 -6.58
N VAL A 136 -5.34 -3.06 -7.36
CA VAL A 136 -6.69 -3.17 -7.93
C VAL A 136 -6.81 -4.40 -8.82
N GLN A 137 -5.84 -4.62 -9.71
CA GLN A 137 -5.80 -5.80 -10.59
C GLN A 137 -5.68 -7.09 -9.77
N ARG A 138 -4.80 -7.12 -8.76
CA ARG A 138 -4.62 -8.27 -7.86
C ARG A 138 -5.92 -8.62 -7.14
N TYR A 139 -6.62 -7.62 -6.58
CA TYR A 139 -7.89 -7.82 -5.89
C TYR A 139 -8.98 -8.34 -6.83
N TYR A 140 -9.14 -7.70 -8.00
CA TYR A 140 -10.10 -8.12 -9.02
C TYR A 140 -9.89 -9.58 -9.43
N MET A 141 -8.64 -9.97 -9.75
CA MET A 141 -8.32 -11.33 -10.17
C MET A 141 -8.55 -12.35 -9.06
N LYS A 142 -8.20 -12.01 -7.80
CA LYS A 142 -8.47 -12.85 -6.64
C LYS A 142 -9.98 -13.13 -6.51
N ARG A 143 -10.80 -12.07 -6.48
CA ARG A 143 -12.26 -12.21 -6.30
C ARG A 143 -12.92 -12.92 -7.47
N ARG A 144 -12.50 -12.64 -8.71
CA ARG A 144 -12.99 -13.34 -9.90
C ARG A 144 -12.73 -14.86 -9.83
N ASN A 145 -11.55 -15.26 -9.36
CA ASN A 145 -11.20 -16.68 -9.23
C ASN A 145 -11.94 -17.37 -8.07
N GLU A 146 -12.40 -16.63 -7.06
CA GLU A 146 -13.19 -17.16 -5.94
C GLU A 146 -14.69 -17.31 -6.29
N LEU A 147 -15.18 -16.60 -7.31
CA LEU A 147 -16.57 -16.62 -7.78
C LEU A 147 -16.82 -17.57 -8.97
N GLY A 148 -15.77 -18.02 -9.65
CA GLY A 148 -15.82 -18.97 -10.77
C GLY A 148 -15.47 -20.39 -10.35
#